data_AF-A0A1Q9RVX3-F1
#
_entry.id   AF-A0A1Q9RVX3-F1
#
_cell.length_a   1.000
_cell.length_b   1.000
_cell.length_c   1.000
_cell.angle_alpha   90.00
_cell.angle_beta   90.00
_cell.angle_gamma   90.00
#
_symmetry.space_group_name_H-M   'P 1'
#
loop_
_entity.id
_entity.type
_entity.pdbx_description
1 polymer ?
#
loop_
_entity_poly.entity_id
_entity_poly.type
_entity_poly.pdbx_seq_one_letter_code
_entity_poly.pdbx_strand_id
1 'polypeptide(L)' 'MSPRAVLVSVGAGNRYRHPDPGLIGALERAGAAVRRTDAAGDIAVVGRQAEEDLQVVSRGSPLPAPR' A
#
# COMPACT_ATOMS: atom_id res chain seq x y z
N MET A 1 1.01 18.60 2.25
CA MET A 1 -0.07 17.61 2.16
C MET A 1 0.21 16.51 3.18
N SER A 2 -0.82 15.97 3.87
CA SER A 2 -0.66 14.95 4.92
C SER A 2 -1.54 13.74 4.61
N PRO A 3 -1.07 12.81 3.75
CA PRO A 3 -1.87 11.67 3.33
C PRO A 3 -2.09 10.69 4.49
N ARG A 4 -3.33 10.22 4.67
CA ARG A 4 -3.67 9.16 5.63
C ARG A 4 -3.30 7.77 5.14
N ALA A 5 -3.35 7.54 3.83
CA ALA A 5 -3.07 6.26 3.20
C ALA A 5 -2.26 6.45 1.91
N VAL A 6 -1.35 5.51 1.63
CA VAL A 6 -0.57 5.45 0.39
C VAL A 6 -0.64 4.04 -0.18
N LEU A 7 -1.09 3.93 -1.42
CA LEU A 7 -1.17 2.67 -2.15
C LEU A 7 -0.06 2.64 -3.21
N VAL A 8 0.74 1.59 -3.19
CA VAL A 8 1.80 1.38 -4.17
C VAL A 8 1.48 0.12 -4.96
N SER A 9 1.12 0.30 -6.23
CA SER A 9 0.99 -0.81 -7.17
C SER A 9 2.38 -1.25 -7.62
N VAL A 10 2.75 -2.48 -7.30
CA VAL A 10 4.04 -3.09 -7.63
C VAL A 10 3.88 -4.62 -7.68
N GLY A 11 4.59 -5.27 -8.60
CA GLY A 11 4.57 -6.74 -8.75
C GLY A 11 5.52 -7.45 -7.78
N ALA A 12 5.17 -8.68 -7.39
CA ALA A 12 6.03 -9.56 -6.61
C ALA A 12 7.40 -9.75 -7.29
N GLY A 13 8.48 -9.57 -6.52
CA GLY A 13 9.85 -9.71 -7.04
C GLY A 13 10.29 -8.60 -8.00
N ASN A 14 9.69 -7.39 -7.92
CA ASN A 14 10.06 -6.28 -8.78
C ASN A 14 11.56 -5.92 -8.67
N ARG A 15 12.32 -6.23 -9.72
CA ARG A 15 13.76 -5.94 -9.82
C ARG A 15 14.10 -4.50 -10.18
N TYR A 16 13.09 -3.67 -10.47
CA TYR A 16 13.25 -2.26 -10.82
C TYR A 16 13.70 -1.38 -9.64
N ARG A 17 13.92 -1.97 -8.45
CA ARG A 17 14.36 -1.31 -7.20
C ARG A 17 13.40 -0.23 -6.69
N HIS A 18 12.17 -0.21 -7.22
CA HIS A 18 11.09 0.64 -6.74
C HIS A 18 9.94 -0.20 -6.15
N PRO A 19 9.21 0.32 -5.15
CA PRO A 19 9.32 1.66 -4.56
C PRO A 19 10.61 1.89 -3.75
N ASP A 20 11.09 3.14 -3.71
CA ASP A 20 12.29 3.51 -2.97
C ASP A 20 12.08 3.29 -1.45
N PRO A 21 12.91 2.49 -0.76
CA PRO A 21 12.72 2.22 0.67
C PRO A 21 12.82 3.46 1.56
N GLY A 22 13.63 4.45 1.17
CA GLY A 22 13.78 5.70 1.91
C GLY A 22 12.50 6.54 1.89
N LEU A 23 11.87 6.66 0.71
CA LEU A 23 10.58 7.32 0.54
C LEU A 23 9.47 6.59 1.32
N ILE A 24 9.43 5.26 1.25
CA ILE A 24 8.43 4.48 1.99
C ILE A 24 8.57 4.72 3.49
N GLY A 25 9.79 4.62 4.03
CA GLY A 25 10.04 4.88 5.44
C GLY A 25 9.74 6.33 5.84
N ALA A 26 9.95 7.31 4.96
CA ALA A 26 9.60 8.70 5.23
C ALA A 26 8.07 8.90 5.33
N LEU A 27 7.29 8.26 4.46
CA LEU A 27 5.83 8.32 4.49
C LEU A 27 5.26 7.63 5.74
N GLU A 28 5.81 6.48 6.11
CA GLU A 28 5.41 5.76 7.34
C GLU A 28 5.72 6.60 8.59
N ARG A 29 6.91 7.20 8.67
CA ARG A 29 7.27 8.13 9.76
C ARG A 29 6.39 9.38 9.82
N ALA A 30 5.86 9.82 8.67
CA ALA A 30 4.89 10.91 8.61
C ALA A 30 3.47 10.49 9.02
N GLY A 31 3.25 9.23 9.42
CA GLY A 31 1.97 8.71 9.89
C GLY A 31 1.05 8.15 8.80
N ALA A 32 1.53 8.04 7.56
CA ALA A 32 0.74 7.46 6.49
C ALA A 32 0.70 5.93 6.59
N ALA A 33 -0.48 5.33 6.42
CA ALA A 33 -0.60 3.89 6.24
C ALA A 33 -0.17 3.50 4.82
N VAL A 34 1.05 2.98 4.66
CA VAL A 34 1.56 2.52 3.36
C VAL A 34 1.20 1.06 3.12
N ARG A 35 0.70 0.74 1.92
CA ARG A 35 0.44 -0.64 1.46
C ARG A 35 0.96 -0.87 0.05
N ARG A 36 1.58 -2.03 -0.17
CA ARG A 36 2.12 -2.45 -1.46
C ARG A 36 1.46 -3.74 -1.93
N THR A 37 1.07 -3.83 -3.19
CA THR A 37 0.40 -5.02 -3.74
C THR A 37 1.29 -6.24 -3.79
N ASP A 38 2.62 -6.06 -3.89
CA ASP A 38 3.58 -7.18 -3.89
C ASP A 38 3.78 -7.84 -2.52
N ALA A 39 3.37 -7.17 -1.44
CA ALA A 39 3.43 -7.68 -0.08
C ALA A 39 2.04 -8.03 0.49
N ALA A 40 1.01 -7.29 0.08
CA ALA A 40 -0.35 -7.35 0.63
C ALA A 40 -1.42 -7.90 -0.33
N GLY A 41 -1.03 -8.24 -1.56
CA GLY A 41 -1.96 -8.71 -2.59
C GLY A 41 -2.99 -7.66 -2.97
N ASP A 42 -4.26 -8.06 -3.01
CA ASP A 42 -5.38 -7.17 -3.26
C ASP A 42 -5.54 -6.18 -2.10
N ILE A 43 -5.63 -4.88 -2.42
CA ILE A 43 -5.85 -3.81 -1.45
C ILE A 43 -7.13 -3.07 -1.83
N ALA A 44 -7.99 -2.80 -0.85
CA ALA A 44 -9.16 -1.95 -1.02
C ALA A 44 -9.13 -0.80 0.00
N VAL A 45 -9.58 0.37 -0.45
CA VAL A 45 -9.91 1.49 0.43
C VAL A 45 -11.41 1.46 0.63
N VAL A 46 -11.83 1.35 1.89
CA VAL A 46 -13.24 1.31 2.28
C VAL A 46 -13.52 2.49 3.21
N GLY A 47 -14.77 2.93 3.24
CA GLY A 47 -15.22 4.05 4.06
C GLY A 47 -16.37 4.81 3.40
N ARG A 48 -17.01 5.65 4.19
CA ARG A 48 -18.08 6.56 3.79
C ARG A 48 -17.54 7.98 3.85
N GLN A 49 -17.70 8.73 2.75
CA GLN A 49 -17.21 10.11 2.68
C GLN A 49 -17.76 11.01 3.79
N ALA A 50 -18.98 10.75 4.28
CA ALA A 50 -19.62 11.56 5.32
C ALA A 50 -19.02 11.41 6.73
N GLU A 51 -18.26 10.34 7.00
CA GLU A 51 -17.80 10.01 8.37
C GLU A 51 -16.28 10.05 8.54
N GLU A 52 -15.54 10.47 7.51
CA GLU A 52 -14.06 10.49 7.50
C GLU A 52 -13.42 9.14 7.95
N ASP A 53 -14.15 8.03 7.81
CA ASP A 53 -13.85 6.71 8.36
C ASP A 53 -13.02 5.84 7.39
N LEU A 54 -12.16 6.47 6.58
CA LEU A 54 -11.32 5.77 5.61
C LEU A 54 -10.45 4.69 6.29
N GLN A 55 -10.59 3.47 5.79
CA GLN A 55 -9.82 2.30 6.19
C GLN A 55 -9.17 1.65 4.95
N VAL A 56 -8.01 1.03 5.17
CA VAL A 56 -7.32 0.26 4.14
C VAL A 56 -7.34 -1.21 4.56
N VAL A 57 -8.00 -2.04 3.75
CA VAL A 57 -8.09 -3.48 3.96
C VAL A 57 -7.24 -4.20 2.90
N SER A 58 -6.67 -5.34 3.28
CA SER A 58 -5.84 -6.13 2.37
C SER A 58 -6.18 -7.60 2.52
N ARG A 59 -6.19 -8.33 1.40
CA ARG A 59 -6.53 -9.76 1.40
C ARG A 59 -5.46 -10.63 2.08
N GLY A 60 -4.20 -10.17 2.14
CA GLY A 60 -3.09 -10.88 2.76
C GLY A 60 -2.00 -11.27 1.74
N SER A 61 -1.37 -12.43 1.90
CA SER A 61 -0.24 -12.82 1.03
C SER A 61 -0.65 -12.83 -0.46
N PRO A 62 0.11 -12.15 -1.34
CA PRO A 62 -0.16 -12.15 -2.77
C PRO A 62 -0.08 -13.56 -3.33
N LEU A 63 -0.91 -13.85 -4.35
CA LEU A 63 -0.73 -15.05 -5.14
C LEU A 63 0.65 -15.02 -5.82
N PRO A 64 1.35 -16.16 -5.92
CA PRO A 64 2.59 -16.24 -6.69
C PRO A 64 2.37 -15.70 -8.10
N ALA A 65 3.39 -15.03 -8.64
CA ALA A 65 3.34 -14.62 -10.05
C ALA A 65 3.02 -15.84 -10.92
N PRO A 66 2.09 -15.72 -11.89
CA PRO A 66 1.86 -16.78 -12.87
C PRO A 66 3.18 -17.17 -13.55
N ARG A 67 3.39 -18.47 -13.75
CA ARG A 67 4.54 -19.00 -14.50
C ARG A 67 4.37 -18.77 -16.00
#